data_AF-A0A147BIN0-F1
#
_entry.id   AF-A0A147BIN0-F1
#
_cell.length_a   1.000
_cell.length_b   1.000
_cell.length_c   1.000
_cell.angle_alpha   90.00
_cell.angle_beta   90.00
_cell.angle_gamma   90.00
#
_symmetry.space_group_name_H-M   'P 1'
#
loop_
_entity.id
_entity.type
_entity.pdbx_description
1 polymer ?
#
loop_
_entity_poly.entity_id
_entity_poly.type
_entity_poly.pdbx_seq_one_letter_code
_entity_poly.pdbx_strand_id
1 'polypeptide(L)'
;KEVADTLDFLRARFDLNFLTSCSKRSLVRKLLLSLFPDPVFRLYPYDPPQNCRTGVLKRVMKMQIPPKCKTFFYRFHSRTIPVKEWLDSRGIGVYGTTNCRLCQTTETFTHAFILCVDAVFFWDVFKRTLKKDFEVVETNFRYLHFEGKLDTIQDVLVVLGLYSLWKTRKVDTEAGAAKPSWVNFKHIAIQVGHSILACQENDEWKEIVKNLSQSPDII
;
A
#
# COMPACT_ATOMS: atom_id res chain seq x y z
N LYS A 1 -40.81 13.63 11.07
CA LYS A 1 -40.70 12.31 10.40
C LYS A 1 -39.26 11.79 10.49
N GLU A 2 -38.29 12.42 9.81
CA GLU A 2 -36.87 11.99 9.83
C GLU A 2 -36.26 11.81 11.23
N VAL A 3 -36.56 12.71 12.18
CA VAL A 3 -36.07 12.60 13.56
C VAL A 3 -36.67 11.39 14.29
N ALA A 4 -37.96 11.13 14.09
CA ALA A 4 -38.63 9.97 14.68
C ALA A 4 -38.08 8.67 14.08
N ASP A 5 -37.97 8.59 12.75
CA ASP A 5 -37.42 7.43 12.04
C ASP A 5 -35.97 7.16 12.46
N THR A 6 -35.17 8.20 12.67
CA THR A 6 -33.79 8.08 13.16
C THR A 6 -33.75 7.55 14.59
N LEU A 7 -34.62 8.05 15.47
CA LEU A 7 -34.69 7.56 16.86
C LEU A 7 -35.14 6.10 16.91
N ASP A 8 -36.10 5.70 16.10
CA ASP A 8 -36.58 4.32 16.01
C ASP A 8 -35.47 3.40 15.45
N PHE A 9 -34.77 3.84 14.42
CA PHE A 9 -33.61 3.14 13.86
C PHE A 9 -32.49 2.92 14.90
N LEU A 10 -32.22 3.90 15.75
CA LEU A 10 -31.20 3.82 16.80
C LEU A 10 -31.66 2.93 17.96
N ARG A 11 -32.91 3.07 18.42
CA ARG A 11 -33.49 2.28 19.51
C ARG A 11 -33.61 0.80 19.18
N ALA A 12 -33.80 0.47 17.90
CA ALA A 12 -33.79 -0.92 17.44
C ALA A 12 -32.42 -1.60 17.57
N ARG A 13 -31.32 -0.85 17.73
CA ARG A 13 -29.93 -1.37 17.70
C ARG A 13 -29.17 -1.15 18.99
N PHE A 14 -29.53 -0.12 19.75
CA PHE A 14 -28.82 0.28 20.95
C PHE A 14 -29.78 0.47 22.11
N ASP A 15 -29.30 0.13 23.30
CA ASP A 15 -29.98 0.40 24.55
C ASP A 15 -30.04 1.90 24.84
N LEU A 16 -31.10 2.32 25.54
CA LEU A 16 -31.33 3.72 25.87
C LEU A 16 -30.19 4.30 26.74
N ASN A 17 -29.61 3.48 27.61
CA ASN A 17 -28.48 3.86 28.47
C ASN A 17 -27.22 4.19 27.66
N PHE A 18 -26.94 3.43 26.60
CA PHE A 18 -25.86 3.77 25.66
C PHE A 18 -26.19 5.06 24.88
N LEU A 19 -27.40 5.19 24.32
CA LEU A 19 -27.76 6.36 23.50
C LEU A 19 -27.70 7.68 24.26
N THR A 20 -28.02 7.67 25.55
CA THR A 20 -27.98 8.85 26.43
C THR A 20 -26.58 9.23 26.89
N SER A 21 -25.65 8.28 26.97
CA SER A 21 -24.29 8.50 27.50
C SER A 21 -23.18 8.48 26.43
N CYS A 22 -23.49 8.04 25.20
CA CYS A 22 -22.48 7.89 24.16
C CYS A 22 -22.05 9.22 23.54
N SER A 23 -20.77 9.30 23.15
CA SER A 23 -20.28 10.39 22.31
C SER A 23 -20.66 10.16 20.84
N LYS A 24 -20.77 11.24 20.05
CA LYS A 24 -20.97 11.16 18.59
C LYS A 24 -19.99 10.20 17.91
N ARG A 25 -18.72 10.23 18.31
CA ARG A 25 -17.68 9.34 17.74
C ARG A 25 -17.92 7.87 18.08
N SER A 26 -18.35 7.59 19.31
CA SER A 26 -18.69 6.23 19.75
C SER A 26 -19.92 5.71 19.00
N LEU A 27 -20.97 6.51 18.91
CA LEU A 27 -22.19 6.18 18.18
C LEU A 27 -21.93 5.88 16.71
N VAL A 28 -21.20 6.76 16.00
CA VAL A 28 -20.83 6.54 14.59
C VAL A 28 -20.02 5.26 14.44
N ARG A 29 -19.02 5.01 15.30
CA ARG A 29 -18.22 3.78 15.24
C ARG A 29 -19.09 2.54 15.42
N LYS A 30 -19.98 2.52 16.42
CA LYS A 30 -20.87 1.38 16.68
C LYS A 30 -21.88 1.17 15.55
N LEU A 31 -22.42 2.25 15.00
CA LEU A 31 -23.29 2.20 13.83
C LEU A 31 -22.58 1.58 12.62
N LEU A 32 -21.36 2.03 12.32
CA LEU A 32 -20.60 1.48 11.21
C LEU A 32 -20.33 -0.02 11.37
N LEU A 33 -19.99 -0.46 12.59
CA LEU A 33 -19.77 -1.88 12.89
C LEU A 33 -21.05 -2.72 12.88
N SER A 34 -22.20 -2.10 13.17
CA SER A 34 -23.51 -2.79 13.18
C SER A 34 -24.14 -2.87 11.80
N LEU A 35 -23.93 -1.87 10.94
CA LEU A 35 -24.61 -1.74 9.65
C LEU A 35 -23.82 -2.35 8.50
N PHE A 36 -22.50 -2.33 8.59
CA PHE A 36 -21.64 -2.80 7.52
C PHE A 36 -20.87 -4.04 8.00
N PRO A 37 -20.73 -5.05 7.14
CA PRO A 37 -19.82 -6.16 7.44
C PRO A 37 -18.40 -5.61 7.60
N ASP A 38 -17.58 -6.34 8.35
CA ASP A 38 -16.16 -6.01 8.44
C ASP A 38 -15.56 -5.92 7.03
N PRO A 39 -14.77 -4.87 6.74
CA PRO A 39 -14.21 -4.71 5.41
C PRO A 39 -13.42 -5.96 5.02
N VAL A 40 -13.75 -6.56 3.87
CA VAL A 40 -13.24 -7.87 3.42
C VAL A 40 -11.70 -7.96 3.50
N PHE A 41 -11.00 -6.85 3.24
CA PHE A 41 -9.54 -6.76 3.33
C PHE A 41 -8.97 -6.81 4.77
N ARG A 42 -9.81 -6.87 5.81
CA ARG A 42 -9.41 -7.00 7.22
C ARG A 42 -9.74 -8.36 7.82
N LEU A 43 -10.38 -9.23 7.05
CA LEU A 43 -10.76 -10.59 7.47
C LEU A 43 -9.67 -11.58 7.10
N TYR A 44 -9.59 -12.71 7.81
CA TYR A 44 -8.69 -13.81 7.46
C TYR A 44 -8.89 -14.28 6.01
N PRO A 45 -7.81 -14.60 5.25
CA PRO A 45 -6.39 -14.63 5.63
C PRO A 45 -5.65 -13.28 5.43
N TYR A 46 -6.40 -12.19 5.33
CA TYR A 46 -5.90 -10.85 4.98
C TYR A 46 -5.75 -9.93 6.19
N ASP A 47 -5.97 -10.45 7.39
CA ASP A 47 -5.84 -9.76 8.66
C ASP A 47 -4.36 -9.46 9.00
N PRO A 48 -4.10 -8.47 9.88
CA PRO A 48 -2.73 -8.17 10.31
C PRO A 48 -2.05 -9.38 10.97
N PRO A 49 -0.75 -9.62 10.72
CA PRO A 49 0.01 -10.65 11.44
C PRO A 49 -0.07 -10.50 12.97
N GLN A 50 0.13 -11.60 13.69
CA GLN A 50 0.28 -11.56 15.15
C GLN A 50 1.44 -10.61 15.51
N ASN A 51 1.25 -9.73 16.49
CA ASN A 51 2.19 -8.67 16.88
C ASN A 51 2.42 -7.55 15.85
N CYS A 52 1.60 -7.46 14.80
CA CYS A 52 1.64 -6.32 13.90
C CYS A 52 1.25 -5.03 14.62
N ARG A 53 2.08 -3.98 14.47
CA ARG A 53 1.76 -2.64 15.00
C ARG A 53 0.46 -2.13 14.39
N THR A 54 -0.51 -1.81 15.23
CA THR A 54 -1.77 -1.22 14.76
C THR A 54 -1.53 0.19 14.22
N GLY A 55 -2.21 0.54 13.13
CA GLY A 55 -2.14 1.90 12.57
C GLY A 55 -1.07 2.12 11.49
N VAL A 56 -0.76 1.13 10.65
CA VAL A 56 0.11 1.29 9.46
C VAL A 56 -0.27 2.52 8.61
N LEU A 57 -1.57 2.75 8.37
CA LEU A 57 -2.04 3.92 7.64
C LEU A 57 -1.65 5.24 8.32
N LYS A 58 -1.72 5.31 9.66
CA LYS A 58 -1.26 6.50 10.41
C LYS A 58 0.24 6.71 10.25
N ARG A 59 1.04 5.63 10.23
CA ARG A 59 2.49 5.71 9.98
C ARG A 59 2.77 6.26 8.59
N VAL A 60 2.15 5.68 7.56
CA VAL A 60 2.33 6.11 6.16
C VAL A 60 1.87 7.55 5.94
N MET A 61 0.81 7.98 6.60
CA MET A 61 0.38 9.38 6.53
C MET A 61 1.41 10.37 7.09
N LYS A 62 2.20 9.95 8.08
CA LYS A 62 3.29 10.75 8.67
C LYS A 62 4.59 10.73 7.85
N MET A 63 4.77 9.78 6.93
CA MET A 63 5.97 9.70 6.11
C MET A 63 6.11 10.94 5.20
N GLN A 64 7.35 11.42 5.02
CA GLN A 64 7.71 12.51 4.11
C GLN A 64 7.82 12.00 2.66
N ILE A 65 6.72 11.48 2.13
CA ILE A 65 6.61 10.97 0.77
C ILE A 65 5.51 11.70 -0.03
N PRO A 66 5.56 11.66 -1.37
CA PRO A 66 4.54 12.30 -2.21
C PRO A 66 3.12 11.81 -1.89
N PRO A 67 2.10 12.67 -1.92
CA PRO A 67 0.70 12.29 -1.64
C PRO A 67 0.20 11.11 -2.49
N LYS A 68 0.63 11.04 -3.77
CA LYS A 68 0.31 9.92 -4.67
C LYS A 68 0.76 8.56 -4.14
N CYS A 69 1.89 8.49 -3.43
CA CYS A 69 2.40 7.27 -2.82
C CYS A 69 1.56 6.88 -1.59
N LYS A 70 1.08 7.86 -0.82
CA LYS A 70 0.16 7.62 0.33
C LYS A 70 -1.18 7.08 -0.14
N THR A 71 -1.78 7.72 -1.15
CA THR A 71 -3.04 7.26 -1.76
C THR A 71 -2.89 5.87 -2.37
N PHE A 72 -1.79 5.63 -3.08
CA PHE A 72 -1.44 4.30 -3.57
C PHE A 72 -1.37 3.28 -2.42
N PHE A 73 -0.63 3.56 -1.36
CA PHE A 73 -0.46 2.63 -0.26
C PHE A 73 -1.79 2.32 0.45
N TYR A 74 -2.69 3.30 0.59
CA TYR A 74 -4.04 3.04 1.11
C TYR A 74 -4.80 2.01 0.26
N ARG A 75 -4.74 2.16 -1.07
CA ARG A 75 -5.35 1.20 -2.00
C ARG A 75 -4.66 -0.16 -1.98
N PHE A 76 -3.33 -0.17 -1.85
CA PHE A 76 -2.53 -1.39 -1.71
C PHE A 76 -2.92 -2.15 -0.44
N HIS A 77 -2.91 -1.48 0.71
CA HIS A 77 -3.30 -2.02 2.01
C HIS A 77 -4.71 -2.61 2.00
N SER A 78 -5.66 -1.96 1.30
CA SER A 78 -7.04 -2.43 1.18
C SER A 78 -7.29 -3.40 0.02
N ARG A 79 -6.25 -3.77 -0.74
CA ARG A 79 -6.35 -4.62 -1.94
C ARG A 79 -7.36 -4.10 -2.98
N THR A 80 -7.40 -2.78 -3.15
CA THR A 80 -8.26 -2.05 -4.11
C THR A 80 -7.44 -1.37 -5.22
N ILE A 81 -6.21 -1.82 -5.44
CA ILE A 81 -5.42 -1.48 -6.61
C ILE A 81 -6.10 -2.12 -7.83
N PRO A 82 -6.30 -1.36 -8.93
CA PRO A 82 -7.02 -1.84 -10.10
C PRO A 82 -6.08 -2.67 -10.98
N VAL A 83 -5.59 -3.79 -10.46
CA VAL A 83 -4.91 -4.82 -11.28
C VAL A 83 -5.91 -5.43 -12.25
N LYS A 84 -5.43 -6.06 -13.33
CA LYS A 84 -6.31 -6.54 -14.41
C LYS A 84 -7.39 -7.52 -13.95
N GLU A 85 -7.04 -8.51 -13.13
CA GLU A 85 -8.00 -9.45 -12.53
C GLU A 85 -9.11 -8.70 -11.75
N TRP A 86 -8.71 -7.69 -10.95
CA TRP A 86 -9.65 -6.93 -10.13
C TRP A 86 -10.61 -6.11 -10.98
N LEU A 87 -10.13 -5.52 -12.09
CA LEU A 87 -10.97 -4.78 -13.04
C LEU A 87 -11.97 -5.71 -13.73
N ASP A 88 -11.50 -6.85 -14.23
CA ASP A 88 -12.31 -7.86 -14.91
C ASP A 88 -13.41 -8.42 -14.01
N SER A 89 -13.08 -8.76 -12.75
CA SER A 89 -14.04 -9.24 -11.75
C SER A 89 -15.18 -8.25 -11.44
N ARG A 90 -15.01 -6.97 -11.80
CA ARG A 90 -15.99 -5.89 -11.61
C ARG A 90 -16.65 -5.44 -12.91
N GLY A 91 -16.44 -6.16 -14.01
CA GLY A 91 -16.95 -5.79 -15.33
C GLY A 91 -16.37 -4.49 -15.87
N ILE A 92 -15.21 -4.04 -15.35
CA ILE A 92 -14.52 -2.88 -15.89
C ILE A 92 -13.61 -3.36 -17.01
N GLY A 93 -13.80 -2.82 -18.21
CA GLY A 93 -13.05 -3.22 -19.40
C GLY A 93 -11.54 -3.14 -19.20
N VAL A 94 -10.86 -4.26 -19.44
CA VAL A 94 -9.40 -4.36 -19.49
C VAL A 94 -8.98 -4.36 -20.95
N TYR A 95 -7.98 -3.54 -21.32
CA TYR A 95 -7.45 -3.55 -22.67
C TYR A 95 -6.69 -4.85 -22.96
N GLY A 96 -7.10 -5.54 -24.02
CA GLY A 96 -6.44 -6.76 -24.49
C GLY A 96 -6.75 -7.96 -23.60
N THR A 97 -5.81 -8.33 -22.74
CA THR A 97 -5.89 -9.55 -21.91
C THR A 97 -5.77 -9.21 -20.43
N THR A 98 -6.30 -10.09 -19.57
CA THR A 98 -6.09 -10.01 -18.11
C THR A 98 -4.70 -10.50 -17.69
N ASN A 99 -3.87 -10.93 -18.63
CA ASN A 99 -2.55 -11.47 -18.36
C ASN A 99 -1.50 -10.36 -18.21
N CYS A 100 -0.52 -10.63 -17.37
CA CYS A 100 0.67 -9.80 -17.23
C CYS A 100 1.47 -9.83 -18.53
N ARG A 101 1.92 -8.65 -19.00
CA ARG A 101 2.71 -8.52 -20.22
C ARG A 101 4.04 -9.30 -20.19
N LEU A 102 4.64 -9.44 -19.00
CA LEU A 102 5.94 -10.08 -18.83
C LEU A 102 5.83 -11.60 -18.64
N CYS A 103 4.85 -12.04 -17.85
CA CYS A 103 4.75 -13.44 -17.43
C CYS A 103 3.70 -14.25 -18.21
N GLN A 104 2.81 -13.58 -18.95
CA GLN A 104 1.73 -14.21 -19.72
C GLN A 104 0.72 -15.03 -18.87
N THR A 105 0.71 -14.83 -17.55
CA THR A 105 -0.28 -15.38 -16.61
C THR A 105 -1.23 -14.28 -16.14
N THR A 106 -2.40 -14.63 -15.61
CA THR A 106 -3.36 -13.67 -15.06
C THR A 106 -2.71 -12.72 -14.06
N GLU A 107 -2.85 -11.41 -14.29
CA GLU A 107 -2.29 -10.39 -13.42
C GLU A 107 -3.19 -10.18 -12.20
N THR A 108 -2.95 -11.00 -11.18
CA THR A 108 -3.53 -10.85 -9.84
C THR A 108 -2.77 -9.80 -9.02
N PHE A 109 -3.32 -9.42 -7.88
CA PHE A 109 -2.64 -8.51 -6.94
C PHE A 109 -1.28 -9.08 -6.48
N THR A 110 -1.28 -10.34 -6.03
CA THR A 110 -0.07 -11.04 -5.58
C THR A 110 0.93 -11.19 -6.73
N HIS A 111 0.45 -11.49 -7.95
CA HIS A 111 1.31 -11.52 -9.13
C HIS A 111 1.97 -10.17 -9.36
N ALA A 112 1.21 -9.09 -9.39
CA ALA A 112 1.70 -7.75 -9.72
C ALA A 112 2.82 -7.27 -8.78
N PHE A 113 2.78 -7.61 -7.49
CA PHE A 113 3.71 -7.05 -6.51
C PHE A 113 4.75 -8.03 -5.97
N ILE A 114 4.59 -9.34 -6.20
CA ILE A 114 5.43 -10.37 -5.57
C ILE A 114 5.96 -11.36 -6.60
N LEU A 115 5.07 -11.96 -7.40
CA LEU A 115 5.43 -13.13 -8.22
C LEU A 115 5.84 -12.77 -9.65
N CYS A 116 5.47 -11.59 -10.14
CA CYS A 116 5.87 -11.15 -11.47
C CYS A 116 7.40 -11.07 -11.56
N VAL A 117 7.97 -11.42 -12.72
CA VAL A 117 9.41 -11.38 -12.98
C VAL A 117 10.02 -10.02 -12.60
N ASP A 118 9.38 -8.91 -13.00
CA ASP A 118 9.79 -7.56 -12.61
C ASP A 118 9.77 -7.34 -11.08
N ALA A 119 8.77 -7.88 -10.38
CA ALA A 119 8.68 -7.76 -8.93
C ALA A 119 9.76 -8.60 -8.21
N VAL A 120 10.00 -9.83 -8.67
CA VAL A 120 11.02 -10.72 -8.10
C VAL A 120 12.41 -10.08 -8.24
N PHE A 121 12.77 -9.63 -9.44
CA PHE A 121 14.05 -8.94 -9.66
C PHE A 121 14.14 -7.64 -8.87
N PHE A 122 13.06 -6.85 -8.83
CA PHE A 122 13.02 -5.61 -8.06
C PHE A 122 13.35 -5.84 -6.58
N TRP A 123 12.67 -6.79 -5.93
CA TRP A 123 12.87 -7.04 -4.51
C TRP A 123 14.24 -7.65 -4.21
N ASP A 124 14.77 -8.49 -5.09
CA ASP A 124 16.12 -9.03 -4.94
C ASP A 124 17.20 -7.94 -5.01
N VAL A 125 17.10 -7.06 -6.01
CA VAL A 125 18.00 -5.89 -6.13
C VAL A 125 17.81 -4.95 -4.94
N PHE A 126 16.58 -4.70 -4.49
CA PHE A 126 16.27 -3.86 -3.34
C PHE A 126 16.94 -4.38 -2.06
N LYS A 127 16.79 -5.68 -1.76
CA LYS A 127 17.41 -6.32 -0.60
C LYS A 127 18.95 -6.22 -0.63
N ARG A 128 19.56 -6.49 -1.78
CA ARG A 128 21.01 -6.38 -1.97
C ARG A 128 21.51 -4.95 -1.82
N THR A 129 20.80 -3.98 -2.38
CA THR A 129 21.16 -2.55 -2.33
C THR A 129 21.11 -2.00 -0.92
N LEU A 130 20.09 -2.37 -0.14
CA LEU A 130 19.94 -1.91 1.24
C LEU A 130 20.68 -2.79 2.26
N LYS A 131 21.26 -3.91 1.81
CA LYS A 131 21.87 -4.94 2.69
C LYS A 131 20.91 -5.39 3.79
N LYS A 132 19.63 -5.53 3.43
CA LYS A 132 18.56 -6.01 4.33
C LYS A 132 17.96 -7.26 3.75
N ASP A 133 17.78 -8.27 4.58
CA ASP A 133 17.00 -9.44 4.22
C ASP A 133 15.65 -9.45 4.93
N PHE A 134 14.61 -9.73 4.18
CA PHE A 134 13.24 -9.82 4.67
C PHE A 134 12.41 -10.68 3.71
N GLU A 135 11.32 -11.24 4.23
CA GLU A 135 10.43 -12.07 3.44
C GLU A 135 9.51 -11.21 2.57
N VAL A 136 9.53 -11.51 1.27
CA VAL A 136 8.71 -10.82 0.25
C VAL A 136 7.33 -11.47 0.22
N VAL A 137 6.47 -11.05 1.13
CA VAL A 137 5.10 -11.60 1.31
C VAL A 137 4.08 -10.47 1.34
N GLU A 138 2.89 -10.73 0.78
CA GLU A 138 1.82 -9.73 0.63
C GLU A 138 1.40 -9.12 1.96
N THR A 139 1.23 -9.96 2.98
CA THR A 139 0.86 -9.55 4.33
C THR A 139 1.91 -8.61 4.92
N ASN A 140 3.20 -8.94 4.82
CA ASN A 140 4.30 -8.09 5.31
C ASN A 140 4.26 -6.70 4.66
N PHE A 141 4.07 -6.63 3.34
CA PHE A 141 3.98 -5.35 2.62
C PHE A 141 2.73 -4.54 2.99
N ARG A 142 1.56 -5.19 3.10
CA ARG A 142 0.30 -4.50 3.42
C ARG A 142 0.32 -3.84 4.79
N TYR A 143 1.08 -4.41 5.72
CA TYR A 143 1.16 -3.94 7.09
C TYR A 143 2.48 -3.24 7.43
N LEU A 144 3.44 -3.23 6.51
CA LEU A 144 4.84 -2.83 6.75
C LEU A 144 5.35 -3.49 8.04
N HIS A 145 5.26 -4.82 8.05
CA HIS A 145 5.62 -5.65 9.20
C HIS A 145 6.64 -6.70 8.75
N PHE A 146 7.88 -6.51 9.16
CA PHE A 146 9.03 -7.32 8.77
C PHE A 146 9.78 -7.84 9.99
N GLU A 147 9.08 -8.16 11.08
CA GLU A 147 9.67 -8.75 12.30
C GLU A 147 10.84 -7.94 12.90
N GLY A 148 10.81 -6.61 12.74
CA GLY A 148 11.89 -5.73 13.21
C GLY A 148 13.16 -5.72 12.34
N LYS A 149 13.17 -6.41 11.19
CA LYS A 149 14.29 -6.41 10.24
C LYS A 149 14.47 -5.06 9.52
N LEU A 150 13.37 -4.30 9.39
CA LEU A 150 13.34 -2.98 8.74
C LEU A 150 12.94 -1.88 9.73
N ASP A 151 13.57 -0.72 9.57
CA ASP A 151 13.26 0.50 10.32
C ASP A 151 12.29 1.43 9.55
N THR A 152 12.13 2.65 10.06
CA THR A 152 11.20 3.64 9.48
C THR A 152 11.64 4.14 8.10
N ILE A 153 12.94 4.26 7.86
CA ILE A 153 13.48 4.69 6.56
C ILE A 153 13.31 3.57 5.55
N GLN A 154 13.57 2.32 5.93
CA GLN A 154 13.31 1.21 5.02
C GLN A 154 11.80 0.98 4.79
N ASP A 155 10.93 1.23 5.77
CA ASP A 155 9.48 1.27 5.57
C ASP A 155 9.10 2.30 4.49
N VAL A 156 9.72 3.50 4.50
CA VAL A 156 9.52 4.51 3.45
C VAL A 156 9.98 3.98 2.09
N LEU A 157 11.17 3.39 2.02
CA LEU A 157 11.71 2.83 0.76
C LEU A 157 10.85 1.70 0.22
N VAL A 158 10.30 0.83 1.07
CA VAL A 158 9.34 -0.22 0.68
C VAL A 158 8.08 0.38 0.06
N VAL A 159 7.50 1.43 0.66
CA VAL A 159 6.32 2.11 0.10
C VAL A 159 6.62 2.71 -1.28
N LEU A 160 7.80 3.33 -1.44
CA LEU A 160 8.24 3.86 -2.72
C LEU A 160 8.50 2.76 -3.76
N GLY A 161 9.04 1.61 -3.34
CA GLY A 161 9.24 0.43 -4.18
C GLY A 161 7.93 -0.17 -4.69
N LEU A 162 6.97 -0.39 -3.79
CA LEU A 162 5.62 -0.84 -4.15
C LEU A 162 4.94 0.12 -5.14
N TYR A 163 5.06 1.44 -4.89
CA TYR A 163 4.54 2.44 -5.81
C TYR A 163 5.21 2.39 -7.18
N SER A 164 6.50 2.07 -7.24
CA SER A 164 7.27 2.02 -8.48
C SER A 164 6.92 0.80 -9.33
N LEU A 165 6.72 -0.36 -8.69
CA LEU A 165 6.15 -1.55 -9.34
C LEU A 165 4.78 -1.28 -9.96
N TRP A 166 3.92 -0.56 -9.23
CA TRP A 166 2.61 -0.16 -9.73
C TRP A 166 2.72 0.84 -10.88
N LYS A 167 3.60 1.84 -10.76
CA LYS A 167 3.83 2.83 -11.82
C LYS A 167 4.28 2.18 -13.12
N THR A 168 5.14 1.16 -13.06
CA THR A 168 5.57 0.40 -14.24
C THR A 168 4.41 -0.33 -14.92
N ARG A 169 3.41 -0.80 -14.17
CA ARG A 169 2.21 -1.50 -14.72
C ARG A 169 1.20 -0.56 -15.35
N LYS A 170 1.01 0.62 -14.75
CA LYS A 170 0.10 1.65 -15.28
C LYS A 170 0.45 2.11 -16.69
N VAL A 171 1.68 1.89 -17.13
CA VAL A 171 2.11 2.19 -18.50
C VAL A 171 1.20 1.52 -19.54
N ASP A 172 0.73 0.30 -19.27
CA ASP A 172 -0.17 -0.43 -20.18
C ASP A 172 -1.53 0.30 -20.36
N THR A 173 -1.91 1.19 -19.46
CA THR A 173 -3.17 1.97 -19.49
C THR A 173 -2.95 3.44 -19.85
N GLU A 174 -1.80 4.02 -19.50
CA GLU A 174 -1.52 5.46 -19.62
C GLU A 174 -0.66 5.81 -20.87
N ALA A 175 -0.42 4.85 -21.77
CA ALA A 175 0.31 5.03 -23.05
C ALA A 175 1.70 5.68 -22.90
N GLY A 176 2.39 5.42 -21.79
CA GLY A 176 3.74 5.91 -21.52
C GLY A 176 4.84 5.01 -22.08
N ALA A 177 6.10 5.44 -21.99
CA ALA A 177 7.24 4.56 -22.21
C ALA A 177 7.41 3.60 -21.03
N ALA A 178 7.48 2.30 -21.31
CA ALA A 178 7.73 1.29 -20.29
C ALA A 178 9.14 1.48 -19.71
N LYS A 179 9.22 1.67 -18.39
CA LYS A 179 10.47 1.75 -17.64
C LYS A 179 10.53 0.63 -16.60
N PRO A 180 11.69 -0.02 -16.39
CA PRO A 180 11.87 -0.97 -15.31
C PRO A 180 11.46 -0.37 -13.96
N SER A 181 10.89 -1.20 -13.08
CA SER A 181 10.44 -0.76 -11.75
C SER A 181 11.58 -0.17 -10.93
N TRP A 182 12.81 -0.70 -11.07
CA TRP A 182 14.00 -0.19 -10.42
C TRP A 182 14.34 1.26 -10.81
N VAL A 183 14.23 1.60 -12.10
CA VAL A 183 14.46 2.96 -12.59
C VAL A 183 13.41 3.92 -12.02
N ASN A 184 12.15 3.51 -11.98
CA ASN A 184 11.08 4.30 -11.36
C ASN A 184 11.34 4.51 -9.86
N PHE A 185 11.83 3.48 -9.17
CA PHE A 185 12.16 3.53 -7.75
C PHE A 185 13.34 4.45 -7.46
N LYS A 186 14.46 4.31 -8.16
CA LYS A 186 15.63 5.20 -8.00
C LYS A 186 15.21 6.65 -8.12
N HIS A 187 14.46 6.99 -9.17
CA HIS A 187 14.03 8.36 -9.41
C HIS A 187 13.22 8.92 -8.24
N ILE A 188 12.19 8.20 -7.77
CA ILE A 188 11.34 8.70 -6.69
C ILE A 188 12.03 8.66 -5.31
N ALA A 189 12.87 7.66 -5.05
CA ALA A 189 13.62 7.54 -3.80
C ALA A 189 14.68 8.63 -3.66
N ILE A 190 15.42 8.94 -4.74
CA ILE A 190 16.39 10.05 -4.76
C ILE A 190 15.67 11.40 -4.59
N GLN A 191 14.54 11.60 -5.28
CA GLN A 191 13.74 12.82 -5.13
C GLN A 191 13.26 13.03 -3.68
N VAL A 192 12.76 11.96 -3.05
CA VAL A 192 12.34 11.98 -1.64
C VAL A 192 13.54 12.24 -0.74
N GLY A 193 14.65 11.54 -0.93
CA GLY A 193 15.87 11.74 -0.17
C GLY A 193 16.36 13.18 -0.22
N HIS A 194 16.45 13.80 -1.40
CA HIS A 194 16.80 15.22 -1.54
C HIS A 194 15.81 16.15 -0.83
N SER A 195 14.51 15.85 -0.91
CA SER A 195 13.48 16.66 -0.23
C SER A 195 13.63 16.59 1.30
N ILE A 196 13.97 15.41 1.83
CA ILE A 196 14.22 15.22 3.27
C ILE A 196 15.49 15.96 3.69
N LEU A 197 16.59 15.79 2.93
CA LEU A 197 17.88 16.44 3.20
C LEU A 197 17.81 17.97 3.12
N ALA A 198 16.91 18.53 2.33
CA ALA A 198 16.65 19.96 2.27
C ALA A 198 15.95 20.49 3.54
N CYS A 199 15.24 19.65 4.27
CA CYS A 199 14.51 20.05 5.49
C CYS A 199 15.27 19.71 6.79
N GLN A 200 16.08 18.64 6.78
CA GLN A 200 16.80 18.17 7.95
C GLN A 200 18.08 17.44 7.55
N GLU A 201 19.14 17.62 8.33
CA GLU A 201 20.36 16.84 8.15
C GLU A 201 20.11 15.38 8.61
N ASN A 202 20.33 14.43 7.70
CA ASN A 202 20.12 13.01 7.98
C ASN A 202 21.14 12.18 7.20
N ASP A 203 22.15 11.66 7.90
CA ASP A 203 23.28 10.96 7.27
C ASP A 203 22.87 9.65 6.61
N GLU A 204 21.86 8.96 7.15
CA GLU A 204 21.33 7.73 6.56
C GLU A 204 20.71 8.01 5.18
N TRP A 205 19.92 9.08 5.05
CA TRP A 205 19.40 9.50 3.74
C TRP A 205 20.49 9.99 2.79
N LYS A 206 21.56 10.63 3.27
CA LYS A 206 22.73 10.98 2.43
C LYS A 206 23.36 9.71 1.84
N GLU A 207 23.56 8.69 2.66
CA GLU A 207 24.12 7.41 2.23
C GLU A 207 23.19 6.70 1.22
N ILE A 208 21.90 6.62 1.51
CA ILE A 208 20.90 6.02 0.61
C ILE A 208 20.90 6.72 -0.75
N VAL A 209 20.84 8.05 -0.78
CA VAL A 209 20.85 8.83 -2.03
C VAL A 209 22.13 8.56 -2.82
N LYS A 210 23.28 8.54 -2.15
CA LYS A 210 24.58 8.24 -2.78
C LYS A 210 24.59 6.84 -3.38
N ASN A 211 24.20 5.83 -2.60
CA ASN A 211 24.19 4.43 -3.03
C ASN A 211 23.22 4.20 -4.20
N LEU A 212 22.02 4.78 -4.14
CA LEU A 212 21.04 4.70 -5.23
C LEU A 212 21.51 5.42 -6.50
N SER A 213 22.19 6.55 -6.37
CA SER A 213 22.72 7.29 -7.53
C SER A 213 23.84 6.52 -8.24
N GLN A 214 24.63 5.74 -7.50
CA GLN A 214 25.72 4.92 -8.03
C GLN A 214 25.25 3.55 -8.52
N SER A 215 24.09 3.06 -8.07
CA SER A 215 23.51 1.82 -8.55
C SER A 215 23.27 1.89 -10.06
N PRO A 216 23.59 0.83 -10.84
CA PRO A 216 23.23 0.79 -12.25
C PRO A 216 21.71 0.81 -12.44
N ASP A 217 21.27 1.28 -13.60
CA ASP A 217 19.91 1.08 -14.07
C ASP A 217 19.78 -0.37 -14.53
N ILE A 218 19.27 -1.22 -13.63
CA ILE A 218 19.05 -2.63 -13.91
C ILE A 218 17.74 -2.78 -14.71
N ILE A 219 17.81 -3.64 -15.74
CA ILE A 219 16.77 -3.93 -16.74
C ILE A 219 15.65 -4.77 -16.11
#